data_AF-A0A9P7N3B8-F1
#
_entry.id   AF-A0A9P7N3B8-F1
#
_cell.length_a   1.000
_cell.length_b   1.000
_cell.length_c   1.000
_cell.angle_alpha   90.00
_cell.angle_beta   90.00
_cell.angle_gamma   90.00
#
_symmetry.space_group_name_H-M   'P 1'
#
loop_
_entity.id
_entity.type
_entity.pdbx_description
1 polymer ?
#
loop_
_entity_poly.entity_id
_entity_poly.type
_entity_poly.pdbx_seq_one_letter_code
_entity_poly.pdbx_strand_id
1 'polypeptide(L)'
;MSLTISSPDQKPILDQIKLVTEKWDPASPSCVFKHYFYNKVDEAHIPFYKPQPHEDPNEWEEALQNKPAPGYMPVLCSGYVGLADRLKTQKRAISEFNTRLHQINGSLDAILQRHELETEVRALAARRRQTAISERCLALAAKVQILRNRGYALSGDEDDLKNRLQTLEREVLDPAVGAREEELWSRLIALRGYSDRLSKELDKPAGQDGEGLDPETEAKAKRVLEDYEKQLQHLKKEVEALGIDFEQWEKSRHGNAKSR
;
A
#
# COMPACT_ATOMS: atom_id res chain seq x y z
N MET A 1 -6.08 50.17 -71.27
CA MET A 1 -4.85 50.47 -70.52
C MET A 1 -4.59 49.32 -69.57
N SER A 2 -3.60 48.52 -69.94
CA SER A 2 -2.78 47.58 -69.18
C SER A 2 -3.21 47.23 -67.76
N LEU A 3 -3.83 46.06 -67.63
CA LEU A 3 -3.70 45.18 -66.47
C LEU A 3 -2.26 44.67 -66.41
N THR A 4 -1.59 44.84 -65.27
CA THR A 4 -0.70 43.83 -64.63
C THR A 4 0.01 44.47 -63.43
N ILE A 5 -0.49 44.23 -62.23
CA ILE A 5 0.35 44.11 -61.04
C ILE A 5 0.18 42.66 -60.60
N SER A 6 0.87 41.76 -61.31
CA SER A 6 1.07 40.39 -60.84
C SER A 6 2.26 40.44 -59.89
N SER A 7 1.98 40.33 -58.60
CA SER A 7 2.98 39.91 -57.62
C SER A 7 3.40 38.47 -58.00
N PRO A 8 4.70 38.16 -58.07
CA PRO A 8 5.20 36.93 -58.71
C PRO A 8 4.87 35.62 -57.95
N ASP A 9 4.28 35.68 -56.75
CA ASP A 9 4.11 34.50 -55.88
C ASP A 9 2.66 34.08 -55.60
N GLN A 10 1.65 34.75 -56.19
CA GLN A 10 0.25 34.39 -55.91
C GLN A 10 -0.28 33.37 -56.93
N LYS A 11 -0.52 32.14 -56.46
CA LYS A 11 -1.24 31.09 -57.20
C LYS A 11 -2.58 31.64 -57.71
N PRO A 12 -3.07 31.22 -58.88
CA PRO A 12 -4.34 31.73 -59.41
C PRO A 12 -5.50 31.43 -58.44
N ILE A 13 -6.52 32.29 -58.43
CA ILE A 13 -7.62 32.26 -57.44
C ILE A 13 -8.30 30.89 -57.38
N LEU A 14 -8.48 30.23 -58.52
CA LEU A 14 -9.05 28.88 -58.59
C LEU A 14 -8.20 27.84 -57.86
N ASP A 15 -6.87 27.95 -57.93
CA ASP A 15 -5.95 27.06 -57.24
C ASP A 15 -5.91 27.37 -55.74
N GLN A 16 -6.10 28.63 -55.34
CA GLN A 16 -6.23 28.99 -53.93
C GLN A 16 -7.51 28.42 -53.31
N ILE A 17 -8.64 28.48 -54.02
CA ILE A 17 -9.91 27.90 -53.55
C ILE A 17 -9.79 26.39 -53.44
N LYS A 18 -9.26 25.70 -54.45
CA LYS A 18 -9.00 24.26 -54.40
C LYS A 18 -8.11 23.87 -53.22
N LEU A 19 -7.01 24.60 -53.03
CA LEU A 19 -6.07 24.37 -51.93
C LEU A 19 -6.76 24.53 -50.57
N VAL A 20 -7.60 25.56 -50.39
CA VAL A 20 -8.35 25.72 -49.13
C VAL A 20 -9.33 24.56 -48.96
N THR A 21 -10.06 24.15 -50.00
CA THR A 21 -10.96 23.00 -49.89
C THR A 21 -10.21 21.71 -49.54
N GLU A 22 -9.08 21.45 -50.18
CA GLU A 22 -8.23 20.28 -49.93
C GLU A 22 -7.57 20.31 -48.54
N LYS A 23 -7.30 21.49 -47.95
CA LYS A 23 -6.75 21.61 -46.59
C LYS A 23 -7.75 21.23 -45.50
N TRP A 24 -9.04 21.41 -45.76
CA TRP A 24 -10.13 21.12 -44.82
C TRP A 24 -10.74 19.73 -45.04
N ASP A 25 -10.43 19.07 -46.15
CA ASP A 25 -10.88 17.71 -46.43
C ASP A 25 -10.00 16.69 -45.67
N PRO A 26 -10.55 15.89 -44.73
CA PRO A 26 -9.79 14.89 -43.99
C PRO A 26 -9.31 13.72 -44.85
N ALA A 27 -9.91 13.50 -46.03
CA ALA A 27 -9.49 12.47 -46.98
C ALA A 27 -8.37 12.95 -47.91
N SER A 28 -8.11 14.27 -47.95
CA SER A 28 -7.05 14.84 -48.78
C SER A 28 -5.67 14.62 -48.14
N PRO A 29 -4.66 14.20 -48.93
CA PRO A 29 -3.27 14.17 -48.49
C PRO A 29 -2.74 15.54 -48.04
N SER A 30 -3.30 16.65 -48.52
CA SER A 30 -2.88 18.01 -48.13
C SER A 30 -3.66 18.58 -46.94
N CYS A 31 -4.40 17.75 -46.21
CA CYS A 31 -5.14 18.17 -45.02
C CYS A 31 -4.18 18.76 -43.97
N VAL A 32 -4.52 19.92 -43.40
CA VAL A 32 -3.69 20.58 -42.36
C VAL A 32 -3.96 19.99 -40.98
N PHE A 33 -5.15 19.44 -40.76
CA PHE A 33 -5.58 18.93 -39.46
C PHE A 33 -5.12 17.48 -39.23
N LYS A 34 -3.82 17.23 -39.40
CA LYS A 34 -3.19 15.93 -39.17
C LYS A 34 -2.36 15.97 -37.89
N HIS A 35 -2.55 14.99 -37.03
CA HIS A 35 -1.70 14.79 -35.87
C HIS A 35 -1.52 13.30 -35.56
N TYR A 36 -0.30 12.92 -35.18
CA TYR A 36 0.03 11.56 -34.79
C TYR A 36 -0.16 11.36 -33.30
N PHE A 37 -1.07 10.45 -32.95
CA PHE A 37 -1.19 9.95 -31.58
C PHE A 37 -0.48 8.62 -31.43
N TYR A 38 -0.02 8.31 -30.23
CA TYR A 38 0.69 7.07 -29.94
C TYR A 38 -0.21 6.10 -29.18
N ASN A 39 -0.43 4.92 -29.75
CA ASN A 39 -1.14 3.82 -29.08
C ASN A 39 -0.15 2.81 -28.52
N LYS A 40 -0.40 2.39 -27.28
CA LYS A 40 0.35 1.27 -26.70
C LYS A 40 -0.15 -0.04 -27.34
N VAL A 41 0.79 -0.82 -27.84
CA VAL A 41 0.56 -2.08 -28.55
C VAL A 41 1.47 -3.14 -27.93
N ASP A 42 1.00 -4.38 -27.87
CA ASP A 42 1.83 -5.50 -27.43
C ASP A 42 2.95 -5.77 -28.45
N GLU A 43 4.13 -6.15 -27.96
CA GLU A 43 5.33 -6.30 -28.79
C GLU A 43 5.15 -7.28 -29.96
N ALA A 44 4.37 -8.34 -29.75
CA ALA A 44 4.04 -9.32 -30.78
C ALA A 44 3.26 -8.73 -31.97
N HIS A 45 2.53 -7.64 -31.75
CA HIS A 45 1.69 -7.03 -32.77
C HIS A 45 2.35 -5.86 -33.52
N ILE A 46 3.48 -5.35 -33.02
CA ILE A 46 4.23 -4.22 -33.62
C ILE A 46 4.49 -4.43 -35.13
N PRO A 47 4.94 -5.62 -35.61
CA PRO A 47 5.28 -5.80 -37.03
C PRO A 47 4.08 -5.71 -37.99
N PHE A 48 2.85 -5.79 -37.48
CA PHE A 48 1.64 -5.71 -38.31
C PHE A 48 1.18 -4.28 -38.59
N TYR A 49 1.71 -3.29 -37.86
CA TYR A 49 1.36 -1.89 -38.09
C TYR A 49 2.15 -1.33 -39.26
N LYS A 50 1.41 -0.76 -40.21
CA LYS A 50 1.92 -0.14 -41.43
C LYS A 50 1.21 1.20 -41.65
N PRO A 51 1.84 2.14 -42.37
CA PRO A 51 1.20 3.37 -42.74
C PRO A 51 -0.07 3.11 -43.55
N GLN A 52 -1.08 3.95 -43.37
CA GLN A 52 -2.36 3.87 -44.06
C GLN A 52 -2.22 4.31 -45.53
N PRO A 53 -3.14 3.91 -46.44
CA PRO A 53 -3.02 4.20 -47.87
C PRO A 53 -2.96 5.69 -48.27
N HIS A 54 -3.38 6.60 -47.38
CA HIS A 54 -3.45 8.05 -47.59
C HIS A 54 -2.45 8.82 -46.71
N GLU A 55 -1.49 8.11 -46.13
CA GLU A 55 -0.50 8.61 -45.19
C GLU A 55 0.86 8.74 -45.85
N ASP A 56 1.55 9.84 -45.58
CA ASP A 56 2.87 10.09 -46.15
C ASP A 56 3.92 9.25 -45.41
N PRO A 57 4.67 8.36 -46.10
CA PRO A 57 5.64 7.47 -45.45
C PRO A 57 6.70 8.20 -44.62
N ASN A 58 7.10 9.40 -45.06
CA ASN A 58 8.08 10.23 -44.35
C ASN A 58 7.55 10.72 -43.00
N GLU A 59 6.29 11.16 -42.94
CA GLU A 59 5.67 11.62 -41.68
C GLU A 59 5.49 10.46 -40.71
N TRP A 60 5.16 9.27 -41.23
CA TRP A 60 5.05 8.05 -40.43
C TRP A 60 6.40 7.64 -39.82
N GLU A 61 7.48 7.68 -40.60
CA GLU A 61 8.83 7.39 -40.12
C GLU A 61 9.30 8.42 -39.08
N GLU A 62 9.02 9.70 -39.28
CA GLU A 62 9.31 10.75 -38.31
C GLU A 62 8.54 10.54 -37.00
N ALA A 63 7.26 10.15 -37.07
CA ALA A 63 6.48 9.79 -35.89
C ALA A 63 7.04 8.55 -35.18
N LEU A 64 7.50 7.53 -35.93
CA LEU A 64 8.17 6.36 -35.34
C LEU A 64 9.48 6.73 -34.63
N GLN A 65 10.24 7.68 -35.17
CA GLN A 65 11.46 8.17 -34.57
C GLN A 65 11.19 8.95 -33.27
N ASN A 66 10.12 9.74 -33.26
CA ASN A 66 9.71 10.59 -32.13
C ASN A 66 8.79 9.88 -31.11
N LYS A 67 8.81 8.54 -31.06
CA LYS A 67 7.97 7.78 -30.13
C LYS A 67 8.37 8.02 -28.65
N PRO A 68 7.40 8.09 -27.72
CA PRO A 68 7.68 8.38 -26.31
C PRO A 68 8.35 7.22 -25.56
N ALA A 69 8.10 5.98 -25.97
CA ALA A 69 8.64 4.77 -25.37
C ALA A 69 8.54 3.58 -26.36
N PRO A 70 9.30 2.48 -26.15
CA PRO A 70 9.08 1.24 -26.89
C PRO A 70 7.65 0.71 -26.68
N GLY A 71 7.09 0.03 -27.68
CA GLY A 71 5.71 -0.48 -27.64
C GLY A 71 4.63 0.54 -28.03
N TYR A 72 5.00 1.79 -28.32
CA TYR A 72 4.09 2.79 -28.85
C TYR A 72 4.16 2.87 -30.37
N MET A 73 3.01 2.77 -31.02
CA MET A 73 2.87 2.87 -32.47
C MET A 73 2.08 4.13 -32.83
N PRO A 74 2.55 4.95 -33.80
CA PRO A 74 1.81 6.11 -34.28
C PRO A 74 0.49 5.69 -34.94
N VAL A 75 -0.52 6.53 -34.78
CA VAL A 75 -1.82 6.45 -35.42
C VAL A 75 -2.19 7.85 -35.85
N LEU A 76 -2.37 8.04 -37.15
CA LEU A 76 -2.80 9.29 -37.72
C LEU A 76 -4.24 9.60 -37.34
N CYS A 77 -4.45 10.81 -36.84
CA CYS A 77 -5.75 11.42 -36.67
C CYS A 77 -5.89 12.57 -37.67
N SER A 78 -6.76 12.37 -38.66
CA SER A 78 -7.11 13.41 -39.65
C SER A 78 -8.46 14.04 -39.31
N GLY A 79 -8.47 15.36 -39.16
CA GLY A 79 -9.65 16.18 -38.87
C GLY A 79 -10.29 15.93 -37.51
N TYR A 80 -11.45 16.56 -37.30
CA TYR A 80 -12.18 16.50 -36.03
C TYR A 80 -12.89 15.17 -35.78
N VAL A 81 -13.20 14.41 -36.83
CA VAL A 81 -13.87 13.10 -36.70
C VAL A 81 -12.95 12.09 -36.03
N GLY A 82 -11.68 12.00 -36.45
CA GLY A 82 -10.69 11.14 -35.80
C GLY A 82 -10.48 11.50 -34.33
N LEU A 83 -10.49 12.80 -34.00
CA LEU A 83 -10.36 13.27 -32.63
C LEU A 83 -11.58 12.91 -31.79
N ALA A 84 -12.79 13.01 -32.36
CA ALA A 84 -14.02 12.62 -31.69
C ALA A 84 -14.03 11.11 -31.40
N ASP A 85 -13.57 10.27 -32.32
CA ASP A 85 -13.47 8.83 -32.11
C ASP A 85 -12.40 8.48 -31.06
N ARG A 86 -11.30 9.23 -31.03
CA ARG A 86 -10.31 9.13 -29.96
C ARG A 86 -10.90 9.48 -28.59
N LEU A 87 -11.69 10.55 -28.49
CA LEU A 87 -12.36 10.92 -27.24
C LEU A 87 -13.38 9.84 -26.80
N LYS A 88 -14.12 9.24 -27.73
CA LYS A 88 -15.03 8.12 -27.42
C LYS A 88 -14.28 6.91 -26.86
N THR A 89 -13.15 6.55 -27.47
CA THR A 89 -12.32 5.42 -26.98
C THR A 89 -11.72 5.71 -25.60
N GLN A 90 -11.24 6.93 -25.35
CA GLN A 90 -10.76 7.34 -24.03
C GLN A 90 -11.87 7.29 -22.97
N LYS A 91 -13.08 7.78 -23.29
CA LYS A 91 -14.23 7.71 -22.38
C LYS A 91 -14.58 6.26 -22.02
N ARG A 92 -14.55 5.34 -23.00
CA ARG A 92 -14.76 3.91 -22.76
C ARG A 92 -13.67 3.32 -21.85
N ALA A 93 -12.41 3.64 -22.11
CA ALA A 93 -11.29 3.16 -21.30
C ALA A 93 -11.37 3.66 -19.84
N ILE A 94 -11.71 4.94 -19.63
CA ILE A 94 -11.92 5.50 -18.28
C ILE A 94 -13.05 4.77 -17.56
N SER A 95 -14.17 4.50 -18.24
CA SER A 95 -15.27 3.73 -17.66
C SER A 95 -14.81 2.34 -17.22
N GLU A 96 -14.00 1.66 -18.04
CA GLU A 96 -13.45 0.34 -17.70
C GLU A 96 -12.48 0.41 -16.51
N PHE A 97 -11.59 1.42 -16.48
CA PHE A 97 -10.70 1.64 -15.34
C PHE A 97 -11.46 1.87 -14.05
N ASN A 98 -12.53 2.68 -14.08
CA ASN A 98 -13.38 2.89 -12.91
C ASN A 98 -14.04 1.58 -12.45
N THR A 99 -14.56 0.76 -13.38
CA THR A 99 -15.13 -0.55 -13.02
C THR A 99 -14.09 -1.46 -12.38
N ARG A 100 -12.88 -1.55 -12.93
CA ARG A 100 -11.79 -2.35 -12.34
C ARG A 100 -11.36 -1.81 -10.98
N LEU A 101 -11.29 -0.50 -10.80
CA LEU A 101 -10.97 0.12 -9.52
C LEU A 101 -12.03 -0.21 -8.45
N HIS A 102 -13.31 -0.16 -8.81
CA HIS A 102 -14.39 -0.58 -7.93
C HIS A 102 -14.32 -2.08 -7.57
N GLN A 103 -13.93 -2.94 -8.51
CA GLN A 103 -13.70 -4.35 -8.22
C GLN A 103 -12.55 -4.56 -7.22
N ILE A 104 -11.44 -3.82 -7.39
CA ILE A 104 -10.31 -3.86 -6.46
C ILE A 104 -10.76 -3.39 -5.07
N ASN A 105 -11.44 -2.26 -4.97
CA ASN A 105 -11.96 -1.77 -3.69
C ASN A 105 -12.89 -2.77 -3.03
N GLY A 106 -13.83 -3.36 -3.77
CA GLY A 106 -14.72 -4.40 -3.24
C GLY A 106 -13.96 -5.65 -2.77
N SER A 107 -12.87 -6.02 -3.44
CA SER A 107 -12.02 -7.13 -2.98
C SER A 107 -11.23 -6.80 -1.72
N LEU A 108 -10.77 -5.55 -1.58
CA LEU A 108 -10.10 -5.08 -0.36
C LEU A 108 -11.07 -5.03 0.81
N ASP A 109 -12.28 -4.50 0.61
CA ASP A 109 -13.33 -4.47 1.62
C ASP A 109 -13.68 -5.89 2.11
N ALA A 110 -13.78 -6.85 1.19
CA ALA A 110 -14.04 -8.25 1.55
C ALA A 110 -12.89 -8.87 2.37
N ILE A 111 -11.63 -8.57 2.03
CA ILE A 111 -10.46 -9.03 2.79
C ILE A 111 -10.45 -8.41 4.19
N LEU A 112 -10.70 -7.10 4.30
CA LEU A 112 -10.76 -6.40 5.58
C LEU A 112 -11.87 -6.95 6.48
N GLN A 113 -13.08 -7.11 5.95
CA GLN A 113 -14.20 -7.69 6.69
C GLN A 113 -13.90 -9.11 7.18
N ARG A 114 -13.27 -9.94 6.35
CA ARG A 114 -12.86 -11.29 6.74
C ARG A 114 -11.77 -11.28 7.81
N HIS A 115 -10.84 -10.32 7.74
CA HIS A 115 -9.80 -10.18 8.74
C HIS A 115 -10.40 -9.84 10.11
N GLU A 116 -11.18 -8.76 10.17
CA GLU A 116 -11.77 -8.22 11.40
C GLU A 116 -12.77 -9.20 12.04
N LEU A 117 -13.71 -9.74 11.26
CA LEU A 117 -14.82 -10.52 11.81
C LEU A 117 -14.47 -11.99 12.04
N GLU A 118 -13.65 -12.59 11.17
CA GLU A 118 -13.34 -14.02 11.25
C GLU A 118 -11.95 -14.29 11.79
N THR A 119 -10.94 -13.64 11.23
CA THR A 119 -9.54 -14.03 11.43
C THR A 119 -9.06 -13.59 12.81
N GLU A 120 -9.30 -12.36 13.21
CA GLU A 120 -8.95 -11.84 14.53
C GLU A 120 -9.66 -12.59 15.65
N VAL A 121 -10.97 -12.83 15.51
CA VAL A 121 -11.76 -13.58 16.50
C VAL A 121 -11.25 -15.01 16.64
N ARG A 122 -10.96 -15.69 15.53
CA ARG A 122 -10.39 -17.05 15.56
C ARG A 122 -8.98 -17.06 16.15
N ALA A 123 -8.15 -16.07 15.84
CA ALA A 123 -6.80 -15.96 16.39
C ALA A 123 -6.83 -15.77 17.91
N LEU A 124 -7.69 -14.88 18.42
CA LEU A 124 -7.86 -14.65 19.86
C LEU A 124 -8.40 -15.91 20.56
N ALA A 125 -9.39 -16.58 19.97
CA ALA A 125 -9.94 -17.82 20.50
C ALA A 125 -8.89 -18.95 20.51
N ALA A 126 -8.07 -19.06 19.46
CA ALA A 126 -6.98 -20.01 19.38
C ALA A 126 -5.93 -19.74 20.46
N ARG A 127 -5.54 -18.48 20.69
CA ARG A 127 -4.60 -18.10 21.75
C ARG A 127 -5.14 -18.48 23.13
N ARG A 128 -6.42 -18.20 23.42
CA ARG A 128 -7.06 -18.62 24.69
C ARG A 128 -7.07 -20.14 24.87
N ARG A 129 -7.40 -20.90 23.80
CA ARG A 129 -7.36 -22.37 23.83
C ARG A 129 -5.94 -22.90 24.03
N GLN A 130 -4.94 -22.28 23.40
CA GLN A 130 -3.53 -22.64 23.57
C GLN A 130 -3.10 -22.50 25.03
N THR A 131 -3.44 -21.38 25.69
CA THR A 131 -3.15 -21.20 27.12
C THR A 131 -3.81 -22.30 27.96
N ALA A 132 -5.10 -22.56 27.76
CA ALA A 132 -5.81 -23.59 28.52
C ALA A 132 -5.26 -25.00 28.29
N ILE A 133 -4.87 -25.33 27.05
CA ILE A 133 -4.23 -26.61 26.72
C ILE A 133 -2.83 -26.68 27.34
N SER A 134 -2.07 -25.60 27.32
CA SER A 134 -0.75 -25.51 27.96
C SER A 134 -0.85 -25.78 29.46
N GLU A 135 -1.82 -25.17 30.15
CA GLU A 135 -2.08 -25.42 31.58
C GLU A 135 -2.48 -26.87 31.84
N ARG A 136 -3.37 -27.46 31.02
CA ARG A 136 -3.76 -28.87 31.14
C ARG A 136 -2.59 -29.81 30.89
N CYS A 137 -1.75 -29.49 29.91
CA CYS A 137 -0.55 -30.26 29.58
C CYS A 137 0.44 -30.23 30.75
N LEU A 138 0.69 -29.05 31.32
CA LEU A 138 1.55 -28.90 32.50
C LEU A 138 0.98 -29.66 33.70
N ALA A 139 -0.31 -29.54 33.99
CA ALA A 139 -0.97 -30.26 35.07
C ALA A 139 -0.90 -31.79 34.90
N LEU A 140 -1.05 -32.28 33.66
CA LEU A 140 -0.89 -33.70 33.35
C LEU A 140 0.56 -34.13 33.53
N ALA A 141 1.52 -33.39 32.98
CA ALA A 141 2.94 -33.67 33.11
C ALA A 141 3.38 -33.74 34.58
N ALA A 142 2.89 -32.81 35.41
CA ALA A 142 3.12 -32.82 36.85
C ALA A 142 2.57 -34.08 37.52
N LYS A 143 1.31 -34.46 37.21
CA LYS A 143 0.71 -35.70 37.75
C LYS A 143 1.47 -36.95 37.31
N VAL A 144 1.90 -37.02 36.05
CA VAL A 144 2.68 -38.14 35.52
C VAL A 144 4.02 -38.25 36.26
N GLN A 145 4.72 -37.13 36.47
CA GLN A 145 5.98 -37.11 37.21
C GLN A 145 5.79 -37.61 38.65
N ILE A 146 4.76 -37.12 39.35
CA ILE A 146 4.46 -37.53 40.74
C ILE A 146 4.15 -39.04 40.80
N LEU A 147 3.31 -39.55 39.90
CA LEU A 147 2.92 -40.96 39.92
C LEU A 147 4.08 -41.89 39.56
N ARG A 148 4.91 -41.51 38.59
CA ARG A 148 6.08 -42.28 38.16
C ARG A 148 7.17 -42.30 39.24
N ASN A 149 7.42 -41.17 39.90
CA ASN A 149 8.48 -41.04 40.89
C ASN A 149 8.01 -41.39 42.31
N ARG A 150 6.76 -41.84 42.49
CA ARG A 150 6.21 -42.14 43.80
C ARG A 150 7.00 -43.27 44.46
N GLY A 151 7.59 -42.99 45.62
CA GLY A 151 8.36 -43.96 46.40
C GLY A 151 9.86 -43.97 46.10
N TYR A 152 10.32 -43.17 45.14
CA TYR A 152 11.74 -42.87 44.96
C TYR A 152 12.14 -41.65 45.80
N ALA A 153 13.42 -41.58 46.18
CA ALA A 153 13.96 -40.40 46.84
C ALA A 153 14.00 -39.20 45.88
N LEU A 154 13.82 -38.00 46.43
CA LEU A 154 13.87 -36.75 45.68
C LEU A 154 15.23 -36.61 44.99
N SER A 155 15.23 -36.30 43.69
CA SER A 155 16.47 -36.04 42.94
C SER A 155 17.06 -34.67 43.28
N GLY A 156 18.37 -34.47 43.09
CA GLY A 156 19.01 -33.16 43.24
C GLY A 156 18.37 -32.08 42.36
N ASP A 157 18.05 -32.41 41.10
CA ASP A 157 17.38 -31.50 40.16
C ASP A 157 15.97 -31.08 40.65
N GLU A 158 15.28 -31.95 41.39
CA GLU A 158 13.96 -31.64 41.96
C GLU A 158 14.07 -30.69 43.16
N ASP A 159 15.14 -30.80 43.97
CA ASP A 159 15.40 -29.87 45.07
C ASP A 159 15.79 -28.47 44.54
N ASP A 160 16.56 -28.40 43.46
CA ASP A 160 16.85 -27.15 42.76
C ASP A 160 15.59 -26.48 42.21
N LEU A 161 14.69 -27.24 41.58
CA LEU A 161 13.41 -26.73 41.09
C LEU A 161 12.52 -26.23 42.24
N LYS A 162 12.46 -26.99 43.34
CA LYS A 162 11.72 -26.62 44.55
C LYS A 162 12.25 -25.31 45.13
N ASN A 163 13.56 -25.15 45.25
CA ASN A 163 14.18 -23.94 45.76
C ASN A 163 13.81 -22.73 44.89
N ARG A 164 13.85 -22.86 43.56
CA ARG A 164 13.41 -21.80 42.63
C ARG A 164 11.93 -21.44 42.80
N LEU A 165 11.06 -22.44 42.94
CA LEU A 165 9.62 -22.22 43.15
C LEU A 165 9.33 -21.55 44.50
N GLN A 166 10.03 -21.92 45.57
CA GLN A 166 9.88 -21.28 46.88
C GLN A 166 10.34 -19.83 46.88
N THR A 167 11.42 -19.50 46.17
CA THR A 167 11.84 -18.11 46.00
C THR A 167 10.78 -17.31 45.24
N LEU A 168 10.27 -17.83 44.12
CA LEU A 168 9.20 -17.19 43.35
C LEU A 168 7.91 -17.01 44.18
N GLU A 169 7.52 -18.02 44.95
CA GLU A 169 6.34 -17.97 45.82
C GLU A 169 6.49 -16.86 46.87
N ARG A 170 7.66 -16.72 47.49
CA ARG A 170 7.93 -15.64 48.45
C ARG A 170 7.88 -14.25 47.83
N GLU A 171 8.41 -14.10 46.61
CA GLU A 171 8.37 -12.83 45.88
C GLU A 171 6.94 -12.44 45.48
N VAL A 172 6.13 -13.40 45.06
CA VAL A 172 4.72 -13.16 44.64
C VAL A 172 3.82 -12.91 45.85
N LEU A 173 4.05 -13.60 46.97
CA LEU A 173 3.27 -13.44 48.20
C LEU A 173 3.75 -12.29 49.10
N ASP A 174 4.67 -11.44 48.62
CA ASP A 174 5.10 -10.26 49.36
C ASP A 174 3.91 -9.29 49.55
N PRO A 175 3.50 -8.99 50.81
CA PRO A 175 2.42 -8.05 51.07
C PRO A 175 2.65 -6.65 50.47
N ALA A 176 3.91 -6.26 50.26
CA ALA A 176 4.23 -4.99 49.61
C ALA A 176 3.77 -4.94 48.15
N VAL A 177 3.76 -6.07 47.43
CA VAL A 177 3.26 -6.14 46.04
C VAL A 177 1.75 -5.94 46.02
N GLY A 178 1.02 -6.63 46.90
CA GLY A 178 -0.43 -6.45 47.04
C GLY A 178 -0.81 -5.02 47.45
N ALA A 179 -0.10 -4.45 48.44
CA ALA A 179 -0.34 -3.06 48.87
C ALA A 179 -0.10 -2.03 47.74
N ARG A 180 0.92 -2.24 46.91
CA ARG A 180 1.17 -1.38 45.73
C ARG A 180 0.06 -1.48 44.69
N GLU A 181 -0.47 -2.68 44.46
CA GLU A 181 -1.60 -2.88 43.55
C GLU A 181 -2.83 -2.12 44.04
N GLU A 182 -3.20 -2.27 45.31
CA GLU A 182 -4.32 -1.56 45.92
C GLU A 182 -4.12 -0.03 45.89
N GLU A 183 -2.90 0.44 46.16
CA GLU A 183 -2.56 1.86 46.07
C GLU A 183 -2.75 2.38 44.63
N LEU A 184 -2.23 1.67 43.63
CA LEU A 184 -2.39 2.06 42.22
C LEU A 184 -3.85 2.09 41.79
N TRP A 185 -4.66 1.11 42.21
CA TRP A 185 -6.10 1.11 41.97
C TRP A 185 -6.79 2.33 42.59
N SER A 186 -6.45 2.66 43.85
CA SER A 186 -7.03 3.83 44.53
C SER A 186 -6.65 5.14 43.83
N ARG A 187 -5.39 5.27 43.39
CA ARG A 187 -4.88 6.42 42.62
C ARG A 187 -5.60 6.54 41.28
N LEU A 188 -5.80 5.42 40.57
CA LEU A 188 -6.52 5.39 39.31
C LEU A 188 -7.98 5.83 39.47
N ILE A 189 -8.66 5.37 40.51
CA ILE A 189 -10.04 5.78 40.83
C ILE A 189 -10.10 7.28 41.10
N ALA A 190 -9.15 7.82 41.87
CA ALA A 190 -9.08 9.25 42.13
C ALA A 190 -8.84 10.07 40.85
N LEU A 191 -7.91 9.63 40.00
CA LEU A 191 -7.63 10.29 38.71
C LEU A 191 -8.83 10.23 37.76
N ARG A 192 -9.53 9.10 37.71
CA ARG A 192 -10.77 8.98 36.93
C ARG A 192 -11.83 9.94 37.44
N GLY A 193 -12.04 10.00 38.76
CA GLY A 193 -12.99 10.94 39.36
C GLY A 193 -12.64 12.41 39.09
N TYR A 194 -11.35 12.75 39.07
CA TYR A 194 -10.88 14.07 38.69
C TYR A 194 -11.13 14.36 37.20
N SER A 195 -10.79 13.41 36.31
CA SER A 195 -11.02 13.52 34.87
C SER A 195 -12.51 13.66 34.54
N ASP A 196 -13.39 12.91 35.20
CA ASP A 196 -14.84 13.00 35.02
C ASP A 196 -15.38 14.37 35.46
N ARG A 197 -14.83 14.96 36.54
CA ARG A 197 -15.19 16.31 36.97
C ARG A 197 -14.70 17.37 36.00
N LEU A 198 -13.44 17.28 35.58
CA LEU A 198 -12.84 18.21 34.62
C LEU A 198 -13.59 18.16 33.28
N SER A 199 -13.94 16.97 32.80
CA SER A 199 -14.73 16.80 31.56
C SER A 199 -16.11 17.47 31.70
N LYS A 200 -16.79 17.30 32.83
CA LYS A 200 -18.07 17.99 33.11
C LYS A 200 -17.93 19.51 33.25
N GLU A 201 -16.78 20.00 33.67
CA GLU A 201 -16.49 21.44 33.71
C GLU A 201 -16.17 21.99 32.31
N LEU A 202 -15.52 21.20 31.46
CA LEU A 202 -15.24 21.53 30.06
C LEU A 202 -16.48 21.44 29.17
N ASP A 203 -17.40 20.53 29.46
CA ASP A 203 -18.69 20.38 28.78
C ASP A 203 -19.67 21.52 29.11
N LYS A 204 -19.37 22.37 30.10
CA LYS A 204 -20.08 23.65 30.26
C LYS A 204 -19.64 24.54 29.09
N PRO A 205 -20.56 25.10 28.30
CA PRO A 205 -20.20 25.80 27.07
C PRO A 205 -19.42 27.08 27.41
N ALA A 206 -18.09 26.97 27.45
CA ALA A 206 -17.19 28.09 27.23
C ALA A 206 -17.37 28.49 25.76
N GLY A 207 -17.72 29.75 25.52
CA GLY A 207 -18.06 30.24 24.19
C GLY A 207 -16.98 29.90 23.16
N GLN A 208 -17.42 29.34 22.02
CA GLN A 208 -16.87 29.45 20.66
C GLN A 208 -15.35 29.44 20.39
N ASP A 209 -14.48 29.08 21.34
CA ASP A 209 -13.02 29.06 21.17
C ASP A 209 -12.43 27.63 21.32
N GLY A 210 -13.22 26.62 20.96
CA GLY A 210 -12.72 25.29 20.67
C GLY A 210 -12.40 25.16 19.19
N GLU A 211 -11.47 25.97 18.68
CA GLU A 211 -10.96 25.78 17.32
C GLU A 211 -10.20 24.45 17.32
N GLY A 212 -10.85 23.39 16.86
CA GLY A 212 -10.23 22.10 16.64
C GLY A 212 -8.98 22.25 15.78
N LEU A 213 -8.07 21.28 15.86
CA LEU A 213 -6.88 21.26 15.01
C LEU A 213 -7.30 21.47 13.55
N ASP A 214 -6.64 22.41 12.88
CA ASP A 214 -6.92 22.72 11.48
C ASP A 214 -6.80 21.43 10.64
N PRO A 215 -7.81 21.04 9.85
CA PRO A 215 -7.83 19.79 9.10
C PRO A 215 -6.61 19.61 8.18
N GLU A 216 -5.98 20.69 7.73
CA GLU A 216 -4.74 20.61 6.95
C GLU A 216 -3.56 20.11 7.79
N THR A 217 -3.45 20.56 9.04
CA THR A 217 -2.41 20.10 9.97
C THR A 217 -2.61 18.64 10.34
N GLU A 218 -3.86 18.17 10.51
CA GLU A 218 -4.16 16.77 10.75
C GLU A 218 -3.78 15.88 9.56
N ALA A 219 -4.07 16.31 8.32
CA ALA A 219 -3.71 15.57 7.12
C ALA A 219 -2.18 15.47 6.95
N LYS A 220 -1.45 16.55 7.24
CA LYS A 220 0.02 16.53 7.25
C LYS A 220 0.55 15.59 8.34
N ALA A 221 -0.02 15.63 9.54
CA ALA A 221 0.39 14.75 10.63
C ALA A 221 0.15 13.26 10.28
N LYS A 222 -1.00 12.91 9.69
CA LYS A 222 -1.28 11.54 9.22
C LYS A 222 -0.24 11.08 8.20
N ARG A 223 0.08 11.91 7.21
CA ARG A 223 1.10 11.58 6.20
C ARG A 223 2.48 11.33 6.82
N VAL A 224 2.90 12.18 7.75
CA VAL A 224 4.18 12.02 8.46
C VAL A 224 4.19 10.72 9.27
N LEU A 225 3.08 10.38 9.93
CA LEU A 225 2.94 9.12 10.68
C LEU A 225 3.01 7.90 9.76
N GLU A 226 2.36 7.91 8.60
CA GLU A 226 2.45 6.83 7.61
C GLU A 226 3.88 6.65 7.07
N ASP A 227 4.60 7.75 6.86
CA ASP A 227 5.99 7.71 6.39
C ASP A 227 6.92 7.16 7.49
N TYR A 228 6.72 7.57 8.75
CA TYR A 228 7.46 7.01 9.88
C TYR A 228 7.13 5.55 10.15
N GLU A 229 5.88 5.13 9.97
CA GLU A 229 5.51 3.72 10.07
C GLU A 229 6.28 2.88 9.05
N LYS A 230 6.34 3.31 7.78
CA LYS A 230 7.10 2.61 6.73
C LYS A 230 8.60 2.54 7.08
N GLN A 231 9.18 3.64 7.57
CA GLN A 231 10.58 3.68 7.98
C GLN A 231 10.87 2.75 9.16
N LEU A 232 10.01 2.76 10.18
CA LEU A 232 10.15 1.88 11.34
C LEU A 232 9.98 0.40 10.96
N GLN A 233 9.06 0.07 10.06
CA GLN A 233 8.89 -1.29 9.55
C GLN A 233 10.12 -1.75 8.75
N HIS A 234 10.74 -0.84 7.98
CA HIS A 234 11.99 -1.14 7.28
C HIS A 234 13.13 -1.42 8.26
N LEU A 235 13.38 -0.51 9.21
CA LEU A 235 14.41 -0.68 10.23
C LEU A 235 14.20 -1.94 11.06
N LYS A 236 12.95 -2.26 11.40
CA LYS A 236 12.61 -3.51 12.10
C LYS A 236 13.04 -4.73 11.29
N LYS A 237 12.71 -4.78 10.00
CA LYS A 237 13.11 -5.89 9.10
C LYS A 237 14.61 -6.00 8.95
N GLU A 238 15.32 -4.87 8.85
CA GLU A 238 16.79 -4.86 8.77
C GLU A 238 17.42 -5.41 10.05
N VAL A 239 16.93 -4.99 11.22
CA VAL A 239 17.41 -5.50 12.51
C VAL A 239 17.11 -7.00 12.67
N GLU A 240 15.92 -7.45 12.27
CA GLU A 240 15.57 -8.88 12.25
C GLU A 240 16.49 -9.68 11.32
N ALA A 241 16.77 -9.17 10.11
CA ALA A 241 17.68 -9.81 9.17
C ALA A 241 19.12 -9.86 9.70
N LEU A 242 19.64 -8.76 10.25
CA LEU A 242 20.96 -8.71 10.88
C LEU A 242 21.05 -9.64 12.08
N GLY A 243 19.98 -9.78 12.86
CA GLY A 243 19.90 -10.73 13.97
C GLY A 243 20.05 -12.18 13.48
N ILE A 244 19.33 -12.54 12.42
CA ILE A 244 19.44 -13.87 11.79
C ILE A 244 20.85 -14.11 11.24
N ASP A 245 21.43 -13.14 10.55
CA ASP A 245 22.78 -13.25 9.98
C ASP A 245 23.84 -13.38 11.09
N PHE A 246 23.69 -12.63 12.17
CA PHE A 246 24.57 -12.72 13.34
C PHE A 246 24.48 -14.09 14.01
N GLU A 247 23.28 -14.64 14.20
CA GLU A 247 23.10 -15.99 14.75
C GLU A 247 23.73 -17.07 13.85
N GLN A 248 23.64 -16.92 12.53
CA GLN A 248 24.30 -17.82 11.58
C GLN A 248 25.82 -17.72 11.68
N TRP A 249 26.35 -16.50 11.77
CA TRP A 249 27.77 -16.26 11.97
C TRP A 249 28.25 -16.87 13.31
N GLU A 250 27.54 -16.68 14.41
CA GLU A 250 27.88 -17.27 15.71
C GLU A 250 27.93 -18.80 15.64
N LYS A 251 26.92 -19.44 15.01
CA LYS A 251 26.89 -20.89 14.82
C LYS A 251 28.09 -21.37 14.00
N SER A 252 28.48 -20.63 12.95
CA SER A 252 29.66 -20.95 12.15
C SER A 252 30.96 -20.83 12.97
N ARG A 253 31.06 -19.82 13.84
CA ARG A 253 32.24 -19.59 14.69
C ARG A 253 32.39 -20.67 15.76
N HIS A 254 31.30 -21.03 16.43
CA HIS A 254 31.30 -22.09 17.44
C HIS A 254 31.45 -23.50 16.85
N GLY A 255 30.97 -23.73 15.62
CA GLY A 255 31.24 -24.95 14.87
C GLY A 255 32.72 -25.12 14.52
N ASN A 256 33.39 -24.03 14.14
CA ASN A 256 34.82 -24.04 13.80
C ASN A 256 35.72 -24.25 15.03
N ALA A 257 35.33 -23.70 16.20
CA ALA A 257 36.06 -23.85 17.46
C ALA A 257 36.02 -25.27 18.06
N LYS A 258 35.02 -26.10 17.70
CA LYS A 258 34.94 -27.52 18.12
C LYS A 258 35.72 -28.48 17.21
N SER A 259 36.27 -27.99 16.08
CA SER A 259 36.99 -28.81 15.09
C SER A 259 38.52 -28.72 15.19
N ARG A 260 39.04 -28.01 16.20
CA ARG A 260 40.48 -27.89 16.49
C ARG A 260 40.83 -28.53 17.84
#